data_AF-A0A1F3Y699-F1
#
_entry.id   AF-A0A1F3Y699-F1
#
_cell.length_a   1.000
_cell.length_b   1.000
_cell.length_c   1.000
_cell.angle_alpha   90.00
_cell.angle_beta   90.00
_cell.angle_gamma   90.00
#
_symmetry.space_group_name_H-M   'P 1'
#
loop_
_entity.id
_entity.type
_entity.pdbx_description
1 polymer ?
#
loop_
_entity_poly.entity_id
_entity_poly.type
_entity_poly.pdbx_seq_one_letter_code
_entity_poly.pdbx_strand_id
1 'polypeptide(L)'
;MEIFLSRDGQVFGPYTVEQLQTIKASGEFQKYFWFWDGSTPEWVPVTPPPPLPVLKTTPPPSAPAVAAQIPTSSPAQVPVPANAPRSTPTCGIETQVPIRVICHDFRSIVSTSLLEVAPEHCVLLCSSYRTGLPPIHEKNAVWLTLVDESSGRAQTVKGSVIGMNRRDNGEWRFKIKWNAIPELLNAKPSA
;
A
#
# COMPACT_ATOMS: atom_id res chain seq x y z
N MET A 1 -10.95 7.27 -30.38
CA MET A 1 -11.30 7.32 -28.95
C MET A 1 -11.34 5.89 -28.48
N GLU A 2 -10.39 5.52 -27.63
CA GLU A 2 -10.22 4.14 -27.16
C GLU A 2 -10.69 4.07 -25.71
N ILE A 3 -11.53 3.09 -25.39
CA ILE A 3 -12.13 2.97 -24.06
C ILE A 3 -11.58 1.72 -23.38
N PHE A 4 -11.12 1.87 -22.15
CA PHE A 4 -10.62 0.77 -21.33
C PHE A 4 -11.50 0.60 -20.09
N LEU A 5 -11.72 -0.65 -19.69
CA LEU A 5 -12.52 -1.02 -18.52
C LEU A 5 -11.66 -1.79 -17.54
N SER A 6 -11.88 -1.61 -16.24
CA SER A 6 -11.15 -2.34 -15.20
C SER A 6 -12.09 -3.14 -14.30
N ARG A 7 -11.75 -4.41 -14.07
CA ARG A 7 -12.44 -5.32 -13.16
C ARG A 7 -11.40 -6.15 -12.41
N ASP A 8 -11.53 -6.25 -11.09
CA ASP A 8 -10.64 -7.04 -10.23
C ASP A 8 -9.13 -6.72 -10.41
N GLY A 9 -8.81 -5.46 -10.69
CA GLY A 9 -7.44 -5.00 -10.95
C GLY A 9 -6.89 -5.32 -12.33
N GLN A 10 -7.67 -5.96 -13.21
CA GLN A 10 -7.32 -6.26 -14.58
C GLN A 10 -7.96 -5.25 -15.55
N VAL A 11 -7.19 -4.77 -16.53
CA VAL A 11 -7.64 -3.85 -17.57
C VAL A 11 -8.02 -4.60 -18.84
N PHE A 12 -9.15 -4.24 -19.43
CA PHE A 12 -9.73 -4.81 -20.64
C PHE A 12 -9.97 -3.72 -21.68
N GLY A 13 -9.62 -3.97 -22.94
CA GLY A 13 -9.75 -3.02 -24.04
C GLY A 13 -8.60 -3.13 -25.05
N PRO A 14 -8.51 -2.21 -26.03
CA PRO A 14 -9.41 -1.07 -26.23
C PRO A 14 -10.77 -1.48 -26.79
N TYR A 15 -11.83 -0.85 -26.27
CA TYR A 15 -13.20 -0.98 -26.77
C TYR A 15 -13.59 0.23 -27.62
N THR A 16 -14.36 -0.03 -28.67
CA THR A 16 -15.06 1.01 -29.43
C THR A 16 -16.35 1.43 -28.71
N VAL A 17 -16.91 2.59 -29.10
CA VAL A 17 -18.18 3.09 -28.55
C VAL A 17 -19.33 2.10 -28.79
N GLU A 18 -19.35 1.44 -29.96
CA GLU A 18 -20.37 0.44 -30.32
C GLU A 18 -20.27 -0.83 -29.46
N GLN A 19 -19.05 -1.30 -29.21
CA GLN A 19 -18.80 -2.41 -28.28
C GLN A 19 -19.23 -2.05 -26.85
N LEU A 20 -18.93 -0.82 -26.42
CA LEU A 20 -19.35 -0.34 -25.10
C LEU A 20 -20.88 -0.29 -24.97
N GLN A 21 -21.59 0.14 -26.01
CA GLN A 21 -23.06 0.11 -26.03
C GLN A 21 -23.59 -1.31 -25.93
N THR A 22 -22.95 -2.27 -26.60
CA THR A 22 -23.30 -3.70 -26.51
C THR A 22 -23.10 -4.25 -25.09
N ILE A 23 -21.96 -3.93 -24.45
CA ILE A 23 -21.63 -4.32 -23.06
C ILE A 23 -22.58 -3.66 -22.05
N LYS A 24 -23.03 -2.41 -22.32
CA LYS A 24 -24.05 -1.73 -21.52
C LYS A 24 -25.42 -2.38 -21.69
N ALA A 25 -25.79 -2.72 -22.93
CA ALA A 25 -27.06 -3.36 -23.24
C ALA A 25 -27.17 -4.77 -22.64
N SER A 26 -26.06 -5.52 -22.57
CA SER A 26 -26.02 -6.85 -21.94
C SER A 26 -26.04 -6.80 -20.40
N GLY A 27 -25.88 -5.63 -19.80
CA GLY A 27 -25.71 -5.46 -18.35
C GLY A 27 -24.34 -5.88 -17.82
N GLU A 28 -23.45 -6.39 -18.67
CA GLU A 28 -22.11 -6.81 -18.28
C GLU A 28 -21.24 -5.63 -17.81
N PHE A 29 -21.59 -4.41 -18.24
CA PHE A 29 -20.94 -3.18 -17.80
C PHE A 29 -20.91 -3.03 -16.26
N GLN A 30 -21.91 -3.54 -15.53
CA GLN A 30 -21.96 -3.46 -14.06
C GLN A 30 -20.88 -4.31 -13.36
N LYS A 31 -20.24 -5.24 -14.08
CA LYS A 31 -19.14 -6.05 -13.53
C LYS A 31 -17.83 -5.26 -13.44
N TYR A 32 -17.73 -4.11 -14.10
CA TYR A 32 -16.53 -3.28 -14.10
C TYR A 32 -16.66 -2.17 -13.06
N PHE A 33 -15.55 -1.85 -12.39
CA PHE A 33 -15.52 -0.85 -11.34
C PHE A 33 -15.07 0.52 -11.85
N TRP A 34 -14.17 0.53 -12.84
CA TRP A 34 -13.56 1.74 -13.39
C TRP A 34 -13.60 1.73 -14.91
N PHE A 35 -13.73 2.91 -15.51
CA PHE A 35 -13.60 3.14 -16.94
C PHE A 35 -12.62 4.28 -17.22
N TRP A 36 -11.95 4.20 -18.36
CA TRP A 36 -11.05 5.22 -18.87
C TRP A 36 -11.31 5.43 -20.36
N ASP A 37 -11.54 6.66 -20.80
CA ASP A 37 -11.97 6.99 -22.16
C ASP A 37 -10.90 7.72 -22.99
N GLY A 38 -9.71 7.92 -22.42
CA GLY A 38 -8.60 8.66 -23.03
C GLY A 38 -8.77 10.17 -23.03
N SER A 39 -9.92 10.71 -22.62
CA SER A 39 -10.18 12.15 -22.57
C SER A 39 -9.56 12.80 -21.34
N THR A 40 -9.56 12.08 -20.22
CA THR A 40 -8.97 12.50 -18.93
C THR A 40 -7.87 11.54 -18.50
N PRO A 41 -6.81 11.99 -17.79
CA PRO A 41 -5.77 11.09 -17.29
C PRO A 41 -6.24 10.22 -16.10
N GLU A 42 -7.42 10.49 -15.54
CA GLU A 42 -7.95 9.79 -14.37
C GLU A 42 -8.96 8.71 -14.76
N TRP A 43 -8.92 7.59 -14.03
CA TRP A 43 -9.95 6.55 -14.11
C TRP A 43 -11.22 7.03 -13.41
N VAL A 44 -12.37 6.88 -14.08
CA VAL A 44 -13.67 7.30 -13.57
C VAL A 44 -14.44 6.05 -13.11
N PRO A 45 -15.08 6.06 -11.93
CA PRO A 45 -15.89 4.93 -11.48
C PRO A 45 -17.11 4.72 -12.39
N VAL A 46 -17.40 3.47 -12.73
CA VAL A 46 -18.50 3.07 -13.62
C VAL A 46 -19.87 3.41 -13.03
N THR A 47 -20.00 3.29 -11.71
CA THR A 47 -21.22 3.62 -10.97
C THR A 47 -20.95 4.88 -10.16
N PRO A 48 -21.58 6.02 -10.47
CA PRO A 48 -21.46 7.19 -9.61
C PRO A 48 -22.00 6.82 -8.22
N PRO A 49 -21.33 7.26 -7.14
CA PRO A 49 -21.82 7.00 -5.79
C PRO A 49 -23.28 7.45 -5.67
N PRO A 50 -24.15 6.66 -5.03
CA PRO A 50 -25.56 7.03 -4.88
C PRO A 50 -25.64 8.44 -4.28
N PRO A 51 -26.53 9.30 -4.79
CA PRO A 51 -26.68 10.64 -4.26
C PRO A 51 -26.92 10.53 -2.75
N LEU A 52 -26.12 11.25 -1.98
CA LEU A 52 -26.27 11.27 -0.53
C LEU A 52 -27.72 11.63 -0.21
N PRO A 53 -28.36 10.91 0.74
CA PRO A 53 -29.70 11.29 1.17
C PRO A 53 -29.62 12.76 1.58
N VAL A 54 -30.40 13.60 0.92
CA VAL A 54 -30.55 15.01 1.29
C VAL A 54 -31.08 14.99 2.72
N LEU A 55 -30.18 15.18 3.68
CA LEU A 55 -30.54 15.42 5.06
C LEU A 55 -31.41 16.68 5.02
N LYS A 56 -32.72 16.51 5.17
CA LYS A 56 -33.62 17.62 5.47
C LYS A 56 -33.04 18.27 6.71
N THR A 57 -32.38 19.41 6.53
CA THR A 57 -31.83 20.24 7.59
C THR A 57 -33.02 20.78 8.37
N THR A 58 -33.55 19.97 9.28
CA THR A 58 -34.30 20.49 10.41
C THR A 58 -33.33 21.42 11.14
N PRO A 59 -33.65 22.72 11.26
CA PRO A 59 -32.77 23.65 11.96
C PRO A 59 -32.51 23.11 13.36
N PRO A 60 -31.23 23.05 13.80
CA PRO A 60 -30.93 22.61 15.14
C PRO A 60 -31.63 23.53 16.14
N PRO A 61 -32.32 23.00 17.16
CA PRO A 61 -32.78 23.84 18.26
C PRO A 61 -31.54 24.50 18.88
N SER A 62 -31.54 25.84 18.94
CA SER A 62 -30.49 26.64 19.55
C SER A 62 -30.22 26.15 20.96
N ALA A 63 -29.09 25.46 21.14
CA ALA A 63 -28.61 25.07 22.45
C ALA A 63 -27.94 26.28 23.14
N PRO A 64 -28.20 26.52 24.44
CA PRO A 64 -27.55 27.57 25.19
C PRO A 64 -26.05 27.27 25.36
N ALA A 65 -25.23 28.30 25.14
CA ALA A 65 -23.79 28.27 25.31
C ALA A 65 -23.41 27.94 26.77
N VAL A 66 -22.79 26.79 26.97
CA VAL A 66 -22.14 26.43 28.24
C VAL A 66 -20.65 26.69 28.09
N ALA A 67 -20.16 27.68 28.83
CA ALA A 67 -18.75 28.02 28.94
C ALA A 67 -18.05 27.15 30.00
N ALA A 68 -16.81 26.76 29.69
CA ALA A 68 -15.75 26.32 30.62
C ALA A 68 -15.93 24.92 31.25
N GLN A 69 -14.91 24.10 31.54
CA GLN A 69 -13.50 24.32 31.82
C GLN A 69 -12.68 23.09 31.36
N ILE A 70 -11.43 23.28 30.94
CA ILE A 70 -10.47 22.21 30.68
C ILE A 70 -9.66 22.00 31.97
N PRO A 71 -9.74 20.84 32.66
CA PRO A 71 -8.77 20.50 33.70
C PRO A 71 -7.48 19.99 33.07
N THR A 72 -6.42 20.78 33.21
CA THR A 72 -5.03 20.37 32.96
C THR A 72 -4.59 19.41 34.07
N SER A 73 -4.69 18.10 33.83
CA SER A 73 -4.07 17.09 34.69
C SER A 73 -2.71 16.66 34.09
N SER A 74 -1.65 17.00 34.81
CA SER A 74 -0.28 16.55 34.58
C SER A 74 -0.12 15.11 35.09
N PRO A 75 0.29 14.13 34.27
CA PRO A 75 0.63 12.81 34.78
C PRO A 75 2.07 12.79 35.32
N ALA A 76 2.17 12.35 36.57
CA ALA A 76 3.41 12.07 37.28
C ALA A 76 4.34 11.13 36.49
N GLN A 77 5.61 11.53 36.36
CA GLN A 77 6.68 10.66 35.87
C GLN A 77 6.91 9.51 36.86
N VAL A 78 6.65 8.30 36.40
CA VAL A 78 7.11 7.06 37.06
C VAL A 78 8.59 6.85 36.68
N PRO A 79 9.49 6.53 37.62
CA PRO A 79 10.88 6.19 37.30
C PRO A 79 10.91 4.86 36.52
N VAL A 80 11.38 4.93 35.28
CA VAL A 80 11.60 3.75 34.43
C VAL A 80 12.85 3.00 34.92
N PRO A 81 12.76 1.69 35.25
CA PRO A 81 13.94 0.89 35.58
C PRO A 81 14.86 0.75 34.37
N ALA A 82 16.15 0.99 34.58
CA ALA A 82 17.23 1.05 33.60
C ALA A 82 17.65 -0.31 33.01
N ASN A 83 16.69 -1.11 32.54
CA ASN A 83 16.94 -2.36 31.81
C ASN A 83 16.25 -2.33 30.45
N ALA A 84 16.61 -1.36 29.61
CA ALA A 84 16.30 -1.45 28.19
C ALA A 84 17.18 -2.56 27.58
N PRO A 85 16.60 -3.54 26.86
CA PRO A 85 17.39 -4.48 26.08
C PRO A 85 18.24 -3.66 25.11
N ARG A 86 19.55 -3.90 25.20
CA ARG A 86 20.58 -3.25 24.39
C ARG A 86 20.25 -3.50 22.91
N SER A 87 19.55 -2.56 22.27
CA SER A 87 19.33 -2.56 20.83
C SER A 87 20.70 -2.63 20.19
N THR A 88 21.07 -3.81 19.71
CA THR A 88 22.34 -3.97 19.00
C THR A 88 22.29 -3.01 17.82
N PRO A 89 23.35 -2.20 17.60
CA PRO A 89 23.45 -1.36 16.42
C PRO A 89 23.45 -2.31 15.22
N THR A 90 22.28 -2.47 14.62
CA THR A 90 22.14 -3.23 13.40
C THR A 90 22.83 -2.37 12.36
N CYS A 91 23.99 -2.84 11.90
CA CYS A 91 24.74 -2.24 10.80
C CYS A 91 23.93 -2.44 9.51
N GLY A 92 22.77 -1.79 9.44
CA GLY A 92 21.94 -1.71 8.26
C GLY A 92 22.61 -0.74 7.31
N ILE A 93 23.00 -1.21 6.14
CA ILE A 93 23.40 -0.35 5.05
C ILE A 93 22.12 0.36 4.60
N GLU A 94 21.95 1.62 5.03
CA GLU A 94 20.86 2.46 4.56
C GLU A 94 21.05 2.65 3.05
N THR A 95 20.13 2.08 2.27
CA THR A 95 20.26 1.98 0.83
C THR A 95 19.94 3.35 0.23
N GLN A 96 20.95 4.03 -0.33
CA GLN A 96 20.75 5.38 -0.91
C GLN A 96 19.97 5.36 -2.24
N VAL A 97 19.85 4.19 -2.88
CA VAL A 97 19.14 4.06 -4.16
C VAL A 97 17.67 3.75 -3.88
N PRO A 98 16.71 4.49 -4.48
CA PRO A 98 15.29 4.21 -4.34
C PRO A 98 14.95 2.91 -5.06
N ILE A 99 15.10 1.78 -4.36
CA ILE A 99 14.73 0.47 -4.87
C ILE A 99 13.27 0.21 -4.50
N ARG A 100 12.44 0.12 -5.54
CA ARG A 100 11.04 -0.28 -5.39
C ARG A 100 10.96 -1.79 -5.37
N VAL A 101 10.16 -2.35 -4.47
CA VAL A 101 9.99 -3.80 -4.34
C VAL A 101 8.53 -4.16 -4.51
N ILE A 102 8.23 -4.99 -5.50
CA ILE A 102 6.93 -5.62 -5.68
C ILE A 102 6.99 -6.97 -4.96
N CYS A 103 6.23 -7.12 -3.88
CA CYS A 103 6.13 -8.34 -3.12
C CYS A 103 4.79 -9.01 -3.43
N HIS A 104 4.78 -10.30 -3.73
CA HIS A 104 3.54 -11.03 -3.92
C HIS A 104 3.58 -12.45 -3.39
N ASP A 105 2.48 -12.87 -2.77
CA ASP A 105 2.10 -14.28 -2.70
C ASP A 105 1.10 -14.54 -3.83
N PHE A 106 0.82 -15.79 -4.22
CA PHE A 106 -0.03 -16.10 -5.39
C PHE A 106 -1.48 -15.54 -5.31
N ARG A 107 -1.84 -14.84 -4.24
CA ARG A 107 -3.15 -14.27 -3.98
C ARG A 107 -3.12 -12.74 -3.91
N SER A 108 -2.04 -12.18 -3.37
CA SER A 108 -1.91 -10.75 -3.09
C SER A 108 -0.64 -10.18 -3.70
N ILE A 109 -0.75 -8.99 -4.30
CA ILE A 109 0.39 -8.22 -4.81
C ILE A 109 0.44 -6.89 -4.07
N VAL A 110 1.62 -6.52 -3.56
CA VAL A 110 1.85 -5.25 -2.87
C VAL A 110 3.10 -4.55 -3.39
N SER A 111 2.99 -3.23 -3.54
CA SER A 111 4.12 -2.35 -3.81
C SER A 111 4.69 -1.87 -2.48
N THR A 112 6.00 -2.00 -2.31
CA THR A 112 6.71 -1.68 -1.07
C THR A 112 8.03 -0.96 -1.35
N SER A 113 8.53 -0.25 -0.35
CA SER A 113 9.87 0.33 -0.36
C SER A 113 10.80 -0.51 0.50
N LEU A 114 12.05 -0.68 0.04
CA LEU A 114 13.08 -1.37 0.79
C LEU A 114 13.58 -0.45 1.93
N LEU A 115 13.43 -0.89 3.18
CA LEU A 115 13.81 -0.09 4.36
C LEU A 115 15.16 -0.54 4.94
N GLU A 116 15.41 -1.85 4.96
CA GLU A 116 16.61 -2.43 5.54
C GLU A 116 17.03 -3.66 4.74
N VAL A 117 18.33 -3.81 4.54
CA VAL A 117 18.94 -4.95 3.85
C VAL A 117 19.96 -5.58 4.78
N ALA A 118 19.80 -6.88 5.01
CA ALA A 118 20.75 -7.72 5.71
C ALA A 118 21.05 -8.97 4.87
N PRO A 119 22.16 -9.67 5.09
CA PRO A 119 22.53 -10.82 4.26
C PRO A 119 21.45 -11.91 4.17
N GLU A 120 20.71 -12.15 5.24
CA GLU A 120 19.69 -13.22 5.30
C GLU A 120 18.26 -12.72 5.12
N HIS A 121 18.03 -11.41 5.22
CA HIS A 121 16.68 -10.86 5.22
C HIS A 121 16.64 -9.42 4.77
N CYS A 122 15.46 -8.97 4.36
CA CYS A 122 15.16 -7.56 4.19
C CYS A 122 13.94 -7.15 4.99
N VAL A 123 13.81 -5.84 5.14
CA VAL A 123 12.63 -5.20 5.69
C VAL A 123 11.99 -4.35 4.62
N LEU A 124 10.71 -4.58 4.37
CA LEU A 124 9.90 -3.84 3.42
C LEU A 124 8.89 -2.97 4.17
N LEU A 125 8.64 -1.77 3.66
CA LEU A 125 7.60 -0.88 4.15
C LEU A 125 6.49 -0.76 3.10
N CYS A 126 5.25 -1.01 3.51
CA CYS A 126 4.07 -0.89 2.67
C CYS A 126 3.17 0.23 3.16
N SER A 127 3.14 1.35 2.43
CA SER A 127 2.38 2.55 2.78
C SER A 127 0.97 2.58 2.19
N SER A 128 0.66 1.73 1.20
CA SER A 128 -0.62 1.74 0.48
C SER A 128 -1.77 1.07 1.24
N TYR A 129 -1.47 0.27 2.27
CA TYR A 129 -2.48 -0.45 3.05
C TYR A 129 -2.62 0.16 4.45
N ARG A 130 -3.37 1.26 4.55
CA ARG A 130 -3.59 1.97 5.82
C ARG A 130 -4.71 1.39 6.68
N THR A 131 -5.60 0.57 6.11
CA THR A 131 -6.77 0.01 6.80
C THR A 131 -6.77 -1.52 6.75
N GLY A 132 -7.15 -2.17 7.85
CA GLY A 132 -7.49 -3.60 7.88
C GLY A 132 -6.35 -4.58 8.17
N LEU A 133 -6.51 -5.79 7.60
CA LEU A 133 -5.65 -6.97 7.76
C LEU A 133 -4.37 -6.84 6.92
N PRO A 134 -3.27 -7.55 7.29
CA PRO A 134 -2.06 -7.53 6.49
C PRO A 134 -2.33 -8.16 5.11
N PRO A 135 -1.85 -7.54 4.01
CA PRO A 135 -2.09 -8.05 2.66
C PRO A 135 -1.40 -9.39 2.36
N ILE A 136 -0.33 -9.71 3.10
CA ILE A 136 0.41 -10.98 2.99
C ILE A 136 0.52 -11.56 4.41
N HIS A 137 0.31 -12.88 4.53
CA HIS A 137 0.36 -13.58 5.82
C HIS A 137 1.79 -14.00 6.20
N GLU A 138 2.03 -14.14 7.50
CA GLU A 138 3.30 -14.66 8.02
C GLU A 138 3.51 -16.12 7.59
N LYS A 139 4.76 -16.54 7.42
CA LYS A 139 5.18 -17.88 6.96
C LYS A 139 4.81 -18.21 5.51
N ASN A 140 4.16 -17.31 4.77
CA ASN A 140 3.95 -17.48 3.34
C ASN A 140 5.27 -17.33 2.56
N ALA A 141 5.44 -18.20 1.56
CA ALA A 141 6.46 -18.01 0.54
C ALA A 141 6.02 -16.85 -0.38
N VAL A 142 6.94 -15.92 -0.62
CA VAL A 142 6.72 -14.73 -1.43
C VAL A 142 7.77 -14.63 -2.53
N TRP A 143 7.41 -13.93 -3.59
CA TRP A 143 8.31 -13.51 -4.65
C TRP A 143 8.49 -12.00 -4.53
N LEU A 144 9.75 -11.57 -4.54
CA LEU A 144 10.15 -10.17 -4.45
C LEU A 144 10.75 -9.77 -5.79
N THR A 145 10.11 -8.85 -6.51
CA THR A 145 10.68 -8.23 -7.70
C THR A 145 11.24 -6.87 -7.28
N LEU A 146 12.56 -6.80 -7.16
CA LEU A 146 13.29 -5.56 -6.90
C LEU A 146 13.48 -4.83 -8.24
N VAL A 147 13.13 -3.56 -8.26
CA VAL A 147 13.23 -2.69 -9.43
C VAL A 147 14.12 -1.51 -9.05
N ASP A 148 15.26 -1.40 -9.73
CA ASP A 148 16.09 -0.21 -9.69
C ASP A 148 15.54 0.78 -10.72
N GLU A 149 14.90 1.83 -10.24
CA GLU A 149 14.27 2.84 -11.11
C GLU A 149 15.29 3.63 -11.92
N SER A 150 16.55 3.71 -11.46
CA SER A 150 17.60 4.46 -12.15
C SER A 150 18.16 3.72 -13.36
N SER A 151 18.38 2.41 -13.23
CA SER A 151 18.91 1.58 -14.31
C SER A 151 17.83 0.86 -15.12
N GLY A 152 16.58 0.87 -14.66
CA GLY A 152 15.48 0.09 -15.24
C GLY A 152 15.64 -1.42 -15.07
N ARG A 153 16.64 -1.87 -14.30
CA ARG A 153 16.88 -3.30 -14.06
C ARG A 153 15.88 -3.83 -13.03
N ALA A 154 15.40 -5.03 -13.28
CA ALA A 154 14.58 -5.77 -12.34
C ALA A 154 15.20 -7.13 -12.02
N GLN A 155 15.12 -7.55 -10.76
CA GLN A 155 15.53 -8.87 -10.32
C GLN A 155 14.49 -9.48 -9.40
N THR A 156 14.13 -10.73 -9.65
CA THR A 156 13.17 -11.45 -8.85
C THR A 156 13.87 -12.46 -7.95
N VAL A 157 13.58 -12.43 -6.65
CA VAL A 157 14.07 -13.38 -5.66
C VAL A 157 12.93 -13.99 -4.87
N LYS A 158 13.11 -15.24 -4.45
CA LYS A 158 12.16 -15.93 -3.58
C LYS A 158 12.53 -15.73 -2.11
N GLY A 159 11.52 -15.59 -1.26
CA GLY A 159 11.70 -15.54 0.18
C GLY A 159 10.48 -16.02 0.95
N SER A 160 10.51 -15.82 2.26
CA SER A 160 9.43 -16.14 3.18
C SER A 160 9.22 -15.01 4.18
N VAL A 161 7.97 -14.68 4.48
CA VAL A 161 7.63 -13.69 5.51
C VAL A 161 7.93 -14.30 6.88
N ILE A 162 8.91 -13.73 7.60
CA ILE A 162 9.32 -14.20 8.94
C ILE A 162 8.87 -13.27 10.07
N GLY A 163 8.24 -12.15 9.72
CA GLY A 163 7.67 -11.24 10.70
C GLY A 163 6.90 -10.12 10.02
N MET A 164 5.91 -9.60 10.73
CA MET A 164 5.11 -8.46 10.30
C MET A 164 4.80 -7.58 11.51
N ASN A 165 4.84 -6.27 11.29
CA ASN A 165 4.50 -5.31 12.32
C ASN A 165 3.76 -4.12 11.68
N ARG A 166 2.66 -3.71 12.30
CA ARG A 166 1.95 -2.50 11.89
C ARG A 166 2.43 -1.34 12.74
N ARG A 167 2.79 -0.24 12.10
CA ARG A 167 3.16 1.02 12.75
C ARG A 167 1.90 1.79 13.19
N ASP A 168 2.07 2.72 14.12
CA ASP A 168 0.97 3.56 14.63
C ASP A 168 0.30 4.42 13.54
N ASN A 169 1.05 4.75 12.48
CA ASN A 169 0.53 5.46 11.30
C ASN A 169 -0.28 4.57 10.33
N GLY A 170 -0.45 3.29 10.67
CA GLY A 170 -1.18 2.30 9.89
C GLY A 170 -0.38 1.57 8.82
N GLU A 171 0.89 1.92 8.60
CA GLU A 171 1.76 1.26 7.61
C GLU A 171 2.20 -0.13 8.07
N TRP A 172 2.42 -1.03 7.11
CA TRP A 172 2.90 -2.39 7.38
C TRP A 172 4.39 -2.53 7.10
N ARG A 173 5.12 -3.05 8.10
CA ARG A 173 6.53 -3.45 7.99
C ARG A 173 6.61 -4.97 7.89
N PHE A 174 7.18 -5.48 6.80
CA PHE A 174 7.38 -6.91 6.59
C PHE A 174 8.86 -7.26 6.71
N LYS A 175 9.18 -8.30 7.48
CA LYS A 175 10.52 -8.88 7.54
C LYS A 175 10.52 -10.14 6.68
N ILE A 176 11.29 -10.13 5.59
CA ILE A 176 11.33 -11.23 4.63
C ILE A 176 12.70 -11.89 4.67
N LYS A 177 12.74 -13.20 4.92
CA LYS A 177 13.95 -14.00 4.74
C LYS A 177 14.03 -14.40 3.27
N TRP A 178 15.00 -13.87 2.52
CA TRP A 178 15.22 -14.29 1.13
C TRP A 178 16.14 -15.52 1.06
N ASN A 179 16.05 -16.26 -0.04
CA ASN A 179 16.89 -17.44 -0.26
C ASN A 179 18.33 -17.06 -0.68
N ALA A 180 18.48 -15.93 -1.36
CA ALA A 180 19.75 -15.39 -1.82
C ALA A 180 19.65 -13.86 -1.88
N ILE A 181 20.76 -13.18 -1.59
CA ILE A 181 20.86 -11.73 -1.69
C ILE A 181 20.78 -11.34 -3.18
N PRO A 182 19.87 -10.43 -3.57
CA PRO A 182 19.82 -9.94 -4.95
C PRO A 182 21.13 -9.26 -5.36
N GLU A 183 21.66 -9.62 -6.52
CA GLU A 183 22.84 -8.98 -7.12
C GLU A 183 22.64 -7.48 -7.35
N LEU A 184 21.39 -7.08 -7.59
CA LEU A 184 20.98 -5.68 -7.75
C LEU A 184 21.34 -4.83 -6.50
N LEU A 185 21.44 -5.44 -5.31
CA LEU A 185 21.85 -4.77 -4.08
C LEU A 185 23.38 -4.73 -3.89
N ASN A 186 24.13 -5.55 -4.64
CA ASN A 186 25.59 -5.60 -4.58
C ASN A 186 26.26 -4.65 -5.58
N ALA A 187 25.49 -4.04 -6.47
CA ALA A 187 26.03 -3.08 -7.43
C ALA A 187 26.60 -1.88 -6.68
N LYS A 188 27.93 -1.71 -6.76
CA LYS A 188 28.55 -0.47 -6.30
C LYS A 188 27.94 0.68 -7.11
N PRO A 189 27.52 1.78 -6.47
CA PRO A 189 27.15 2.98 -7.21
C PRO A 189 28.35 3.35 -8.09
N SER A 190 28.12 3.45 -9.40
CA SER A 190 29.15 3.94 -10.32
C SER A 190 29.34 5.42 -9.99
N ALA A 191 30.50 5.75 -9.40
CA ALA A 191 30.84 7.10 -8.98
C ALA A 191 30.99 8.06 -10.16
#